data_AF-A0A6V7HUW3-F1
#
_entry.id   AF-A0A6V7HUW3-F1
#
_cell.length_a   1.000
_cell.length_b   1.000
_cell.length_c   1.000
_cell.angle_alpha   90.00
_cell.angle_beta   90.00
_cell.angle_gamma   90.00
#
_symmetry.space_group_name_H-M   'P 1'
#
loop_
_entity.id
_entity.type
_entity.pdbx_description
1 polymer ?
#
loop_
_entity_poly.entity_id
_entity_poly.type
_entity_poly.pdbx_seq_one_letter_code
_entity_poly.pdbx_strand_id
1 'polypeptide(L)'
;SCYNDCKMALKFQPNYPKVLSRAATCCYHTKNYDDCIELCNVYLVEHGANAEISKILKNATIERKKQQRDARMREHKEKKEEREEDRLLEAIKERAINVDLSNGKKDFVLTDLEPQIPQLAHHRVSLGKGDRLTWPVMILYPETMQMDFIQNFHEDTP
;
A
#
# COMPACT_ATOMS: atom_id res chain seq x y z
N SER A 1 16.60 -13.82 14.08
CA SER A 1 17.45 -14.63 14.97
C SER A 1 16.81 -14.83 16.34
N CYS A 2 16.66 -13.81 17.21
CA CYS A 2 16.04 -13.92 18.56
C CYS A 2 14.80 -14.84 18.65
N TYR A 3 13.78 -14.58 17.84
CA TYR A 3 12.52 -15.32 17.90
C TYR A 3 12.68 -16.81 17.54
N ASN A 4 13.57 -17.13 16.60
CA ASN A 4 13.83 -18.50 16.19
C ASN A 4 14.61 -19.27 17.27
N ASP A 5 15.55 -18.60 17.94
CA ASP A 5 16.29 -19.16 19.06
C ASP A 5 15.35 -19.45 20.24
N CYS A 6 14.40 -18.54 20.50
CA CYS A 6 13.35 -18.75 21.49
C CYS A 6 12.44 -19.93 21.11
N LYS A 7 12.04 -20.05 19.83
CA LYS A 7 11.27 -21.20 19.35
C LYS A 7 12.01 -22.52 19.55
N MET A 8 13.31 -22.57 19.28
CA MET A 8 14.11 -23.77 19.54
C MET A 8 14.18 -24.07 21.04
N ALA A 9 14.40 -23.07 21.88
CA ALA A 9 14.44 -23.26 23.33
C ALA A 9 13.10 -23.74 23.90
N LEU A 10 11.96 -23.26 23.39
CA LEU A 10 10.63 -23.76 23.76
C LEU A 10 10.38 -25.21 23.37
N LYS A 11 11.07 -25.75 22.34
CA LYS A 11 11.00 -27.17 22.00
C LYS A 11 11.68 -28.06 23.04
N PHE A 12 12.76 -27.58 23.65
CA PHE A 12 13.48 -28.31 24.70
C PHE A 12 12.83 -28.12 26.07
N GLN A 13 12.35 -26.91 26.37
CA GLN A 13 11.67 -26.59 27.62
C GLN A 13 10.48 -25.65 27.35
N PRO A 14 9.26 -26.19 27.22
CA PRO A 14 8.07 -25.42 26.83
C PRO A 14 7.68 -24.30 27.82
N ASN A 15 7.88 -24.51 29.12
CA ASN A 15 7.43 -23.59 30.17
C ASN A 15 8.61 -22.84 30.81
N TYR A 16 9.59 -22.42 30.00
CA TYR A 16 10.73 -21.67 30.51
C TYR A 16 10.42 -20.15 30.53
N PRO A 17 10.30 -19.51 31.70
CA PRO A 17 9.72 -18.17 31.82
C PRO A 17 10.54 -17.09 31.10
N LYS A 18 11.87 -17.19 31.12
CA LYS A 18 12.76 -16.21 30.48
C LYS A 18 12.67 -16.26 28.96
N VAL A 19 12.46 -17.45 28.39
CA VAL A 19 12.29 -17.60 26.94
C VAL A 19 10.92 -17.14 26.51
N LEU A 20 9.86 -17.45 27.27
CA LEU A 20 8.51 -16.96 27.01
C LEU A 20 8.44 -15.43 27.05
N SER A 21 9.01 -14.79 28.07
CA SER A 21 9.05 -13.32 28.15
C SER A 21 9.85 -12.71 27.02
N ARG A 22 11.02 -13.28 26.69
CA ARG A 22 11.86 -12.80 25.59
C ARG A 22 11.18 -12.98 24.23
N ALA A 23 10.50 -14.10 24.02
CA ALA A 23 9.76 -14.40 22.80
C ALA A 23 8.62 -13.40 22.61
N ALA A 24 7.82 -13.13 23.65
CA ALA A 24 6.74 -12.14 23.61
C ALA A 24 7.27 -10.74 23.28
N THR A 25 8.35 -10.30 23.92
CA THR A 25 9.00 -9.01 23.62
C THR A 25 9.52 -8.97 22.18
N CYS A 26 10.17 -10.03 21.69
CA CYS A 26 10.64 -10.10 20.30
C CYS A 26 9.44 -10.05 19.31
N CYS A 27 8.34 -10.78 19.56
CA CYS A 27 7.11 -10.74 18.75
C CYS A 27 6.49 -9.33 18.68
N TYR A 28 6.40 -8.65 19.83
CA TYR A 28 5.91 -7.28 19.93
C TYR A 28 6.71 -6.31 19.05
N HIS A 29 8.05 -6.36 19.10
CA HIS A 29 8.90 -5.50 18.27
C HIS A 29 8.85 -5.84 16.77
N THR A 30 8.62 -7.11 16.43
CA THR A 30 8.42 -7.53 15.03
C THR A 30 7.00 -7.25 14.50
N LYS A 31 6.13 -6.59 15.28
CA LYS A 31 4.72 -6.31 14.95
C LYS A 31 3.90 -7.57 14.66
N ASN A 32 4.32 -8.71 15.21
CA ASN A 32 3.56 -9.94 15.18
C ASN A 32 2.77 -10.04 16.49
N TYR A 33 1.64 -9.30 16.54
CA TYR A 33 0.87 -9.13 17.76
C TYR A 33 0.06 -10.37 18.14
N ASP A 34 -0.32 -11.21 17.17
CA ASP A 34 -1.06 -12.46 17.45
C ASP A 34 -0.18 -13.43 18.25
N ASP A 35 1.02 -13.75 17.74
CA ASP A 35 1.97 -14.61 18.47
C ASP A 35 2.37 -14.00 19.82
N CYS A 36 2.48 -12.67 19.90
CA CYS A 36 2.80 -11.96 21.14
C CYS A 36 1.73 -12.18 22.22
N ILE A 37 0.45 -12.03 21.85
CA ILE A 37 -0.68 -12.21 22.76
C ILE A 37 -0.74 -13.66 23.26
N GLU A 38 -0.58 -14.63 22.37
CA GLU A 38 -0.57 -16.06 22.74
C GLU A 38 0.56 -16.37 23.74
N LEU A 39 1.79 -15.91 23.45
CA LEU A 39 2.94 -16.11 24.35
C LEU A 39 2.76 -15.42 25.71
N CYS A 40 2.17 -14.22 25.73
CA CYS A 40 1.85 -13.53 26.98
C CYS A 40 0.78 -14.29 27.79
N ASN A 41 -0.25 -14.85 27.14
CA ASN A 41 -1.28 -15.62 27.82
C ASN A 41 -0.71 -16.91 28.42
N VAL A 42 0.10 -17.65 27.67
CA VAL A 42 0.80 -18.85 28.17
C VAL A 42 1.66 -18.50 29.38
N TYR A 43 2.43 -17.40 29.31
CA TYR A 43 3.25 -16.94 30.43
C TYR A 43 2.41 -16.64 31.68
N LEU A 44 1.27 -15.95 31.54
CA LEU A 44 0.42 -15.57 32.66
C LEU A 44 -0.27 -16.78 33.32
N VAL A 45 -0.60 -17.81 32.54
CA VAL A 45 -1.19 -19.06 33.04
C VAL A 45 -0.15 -19.87 33.83
N GLU A 46 1.07 -20.01 33.33
CA GLU A 46 2.10 -20.89 33.90
C GLU A 46 2.91 -20.25 35.04
N HIS A 47 3.14 -18.93 34.99
CA HIS A 47 4.05 -18.24 35.91
C HIS A 47 3.38 -17.12 36.73
N GLY A 48 2.10 -16.85 36.48
CA GLY A 48 1.34 -15.84 37.20
C GLY A 48 1.62 -14.40 36.77
N ALA A 49 1.14 -13.45 37.57
CA ALA A 49 1.11 -12.04 37.22
C ALA A 49 2.52 -11.41 37.16
N ASN A 50 2.89 -10.90 35.98
CA ASN A 50 4.08 -10.07 35.77
C ASN A 50 3.66 -8.73 35.16
N ALA A 51 4.11 -7.62 35.77
CA ALA A 51 3.78 -6.27 35.35
C ALA A 51 4.25 -5.96 33.92
N GLU A 52 5.42 -6.46 33.52
CA GLU A 52 5.99 -6.21 32.19
C GLU A 52 5.20 -6.95 31.09
N ILE A 53 4.90 -8.23 31.31
CA ILE A 53 4.10 -9.04 30.40
C ILE A 53 2.66 -8.52 30.30
N SER A 54 2.07 -8.10 31.41
CA SER A 54 0.73 -7.48 31.41
C SER A 54 0.70 -6.18 30.60
N LYS A 55 1.78 -5.39 30.66
CA LYS A 55 1.91 -4.16 29.85
C LYS A 55 2.06 -4.49 28.37
N ILE A 56 2.91 -5.46 28.02
CA ILE A 56 3.09 -5.92 26.64
C ILE A 56 1.78 -6.46 26.07
N LEU A 57 1.04 -7.28 26.83
CA LEU A 57 -0.26 -7.81 26.42
C LEU A 57 -1.26 -6.68 26.11
N LYS A 58 -1.42 -5.72 27.04
CA LYS A 58 -2.31 -4.56 26.83
C LYS A 58 -1.93 -3.79 25.57
N ASN A 59 -0.65 -3.45 25.41
CA ASN A 59 -0.18 -2.72 24.23
C ASN A 59 -0.35 -3.53 22.95
N ALA A 60 -0.03 -4.82 22.95
CA ALA A 60 -0.19 -5.71 21.80
C ALA A 60 -1.65 -5.83 21.37
N THR A 61 -2.61 -5.92 22.31
CA THR A 61 -4.04 -5.96 21.96
C THR A 61 -4.53 -4.67 21.30
N ILE A 62 -4.02 -3.51 21.72
CA ILE A 62 -4.37 -2.20 21.15
C ILE A 62 -3.75 -2.07 19.74
N GLU A 63 -2.45 -2.33 19.62
CA GLU A 63 -1.73 -2.23 18.36
C GLU A 63 -2.22 -3.26 17.34
N ARG A 64 -2.63 -4.47 17.76
CA ARG A 64 -3.28 -5.45 16.88
C ARG A 64 -4.55 -4.89 16.25
N LYS A 65 -5.42 -4.28 17.04
CA LYS A 65 -6.67 -3.68 16.53
C LYS A 65 -6.38 -2.55 15.55
N LYS A 66 -5.36 -1.73 15.85
CA LYS A 66 -4.91 -0.67 14.96
C LYS A 66 -4.35 -1.22 13.64
N GLN A 67 -3.47 -2.22 13.69
CA GLN A 67 -2.90 -2.86 12.51
C GLN A 67 -3.98 -3.50 11.63
N GLN A 68 -4.96 -4.19 12.22
CA GLN A 68 -6.09 -4.77 11.47
C GLN A 68 -6.96 -3.70 10.81
N ARG A 69 -7.21 -2.58 11.49
CA ARG A 69 -7.93 -1.44 10.91
C ARG A 69 -7.16 -0.83 9.75
N ASP A 70 -5.87 -0.55 9.95
CA ASP A 70 -5.01 0.08 8.94
C ASP A 70 -4.83 -0.84 7.71
N ALA A 71 -4.73 -2.16 7.93
CA ALA A 71 -4.68 -3.15 6.86
C ALA A 71 -5.97 -3.16 6.03
N ARG A 72 -7.15 -3.15 6.69
CA ARG A 72 -8.45 -3.08 5.99
C ARG A 72 -8.61 -1.78 5.20
N MET A 73 -8.22 -0.65 5.80
CA MET A 73 -8.24 0.65 5.14
C MET A 73 -7.34 0.67 3.91
N ARG A 74 -6.14 0.10 4.02
CA ARG A 74 -5.19 -0.01 2.90
C ARG A 74 -5.74 -0.88 1.78
N GLU A 75 -6.22 -2.08 2.10
CA GLU A 75 -6.79 -3.00 1.11
C GLU A 75 -8.00 -2.38 0.39
N HIS A 76 -8.88 -1.67 1.12
CA HIS A 76 -10.00 -0.96 0.50
C HIS A 76 -9.53 0.18 -0.41
N LYS A 77 -8.49 0.92 0.00
CA LYS A 77 -7.92 2.00 -0.82
C LYS A 77 -7.27 1.44 -2.08
N GLU A 78 -6.44 0.41 -1.97
CA GLU A 78 -5.77 -0.26 -3.10
C GLU A 78 -6.79 -0.82 -4.09
N LYS A 79 -7.84 -1.53 -3.62
CA LYS A 79 -8.92 -2.01 -4.49
C LYS A 79 -9.72 -0.90 -5.16
N LYS A 80 -9.82 0.27 -4.52
CA LYS A 80 -10.49 1.43 -5.11
C LYS A 80 -9.63 2.03 -6.22
N GLU A 81 -8.34 2.19 -5.97
CA GLU A 81 -7.36 2.69 -6.95
C GLU A 81 -7.27 1.74 -8.14
N GLU A 82 -7.15 0.43 -7.92
CA GLU A 82 -7.15 -0.59 -8.98
C GLU A 82 -8.40 -0.51 -9.87
N ARG A 83 -9.58 -0.37 -9.27
CA ARG A 83 -10.83 -0.19 -10.04
C ARG A 83 -10.89 1.12 -10.82
N GLU A 84 -10.32 2.20 -10.29
CA GLU A 84 -10.25 3.48 -11.01
C GLU A 84 -9.27 3.40 -12.18
N GLU A 85 -8.17 2.67 -12.01
CA GLU A 85 -7.17 2.41 -13.07
C GLU A 85 -7.74 1.52 -14.17
N ASP A 86 -8.41 0.41 -13.83
CA ASP A 86 -9.06 -0.47 -14.80
C ASP A 86 -10.12 0.29 -15.61
N ARG A 87 -10.96 1.09 -14.93
CA ARG A 87 -11.96 1.94 -15.60
C ARG A 87 -11.34 2.94 -16.57
N LEU A 88 -10.22 3.56 -16.20
CA LEU A 88 -9.52 4.48 -17.09
C LEU A 88 -9.01 3.76 -18.34
N LEU A 89 -8.42 2.57 -18.18
CA LEU A 89 -7.92 1.79 -19.31
C LEU A 89 -9.07 1.35 -20.23
N GLU A 90 -10.19 0.90 -19.68
CA GLU A 90 -11.41 0.59 -20.43
C GLU A 90 -11.93 1.81 -21.19
N ALA A 91 -12.05 2.96 -20.52
CA ALA A 91 -12.54 4.22 -21.10
C ALA A 91 -11.69 4.71 -22.28
N ILE A 92 -10.36 4.51 -22.25
CA ILE A 92 -9.46 4.85 -23.36
C ILE A 92 -9.62 3.84 -24.52
N LYS A 93 -9.76 2.55 -24.20
CA LYS A 93 -9.98 1.48 -25.19
C LYS A 93 -11.31 1.64 -25.93
N GLU A 94 -12.39 1.95 -25.22
CA GLU A 94 -13.72 2.17 -25.79
C GLU A 94 -13.75 3.36 -26.77
N ARG A 95 -12.99 4.41 -26.48
CA ARG A 95 -12.86 5.59 -27.35
C ARG A 95 -11.90 5.38 -28.53
N ALA A 96 -11.31 4.19 -28.69
CA ALA A 96 -10.37 3.85 -29.76
C ALA A 96 -9.18 4.83 -29.89
N ILE A 97 -8.65 5.29 -28.75
CA ILE A 97 -7.53 6.22 -28.71
C ILE A 97 -6.23 5.45 -28.92
N ASN A 98 -5.49 5.82 -29.97
CA ASN A 98 -4.19 5.23 -30.27
C ASN A 98 -3.11 5.91 -29.43
N VAL A 99 -2.61 5.20 -28.41
CA VAL A 99 -1.44 5.64 -27.63
C VAL A 99 -0.18 5.11 -28.31
N ASP A 100 0.72 6.00 -28.73
CA ASP A 100 2.01 5.60 -29.30
C ASP A 100 2.91 5.07 -28.20
N LEU A 101 2.99 3.75 -28.10
CA LEU A 101 3.82 3.06 -27.14
C LEU A 101 5.21 2.89 -27.74
N SER A 102 6.18 3.62 -27.17
CA SER A 102 7.62 3.53 -27.52
C SER A 102 8.19 2.11 -27.54
N ASN A 103 7.50 1.14 -26.94
CA ASN A 103 7.89 -0.27 -26.82
C ASN A 103 7.11 -1.23 -27.76
N GLY A 104 6.24 -0.73 -28.64
CA GLY A 104 5.52 -1.54 -29.64
C GLY A 104 4.51 -2.55 -29.07
N LYS A 105 4.11 -2.40 -27.80
CA LYS A 105 3.08 -3.24 -27.17
C LYS A 105 1.70 -2.92 -27.73
N LYS A 106 0.78 -3.88 -27.66
CA LYS A 106 -0.64 -3.68 -28.04
C LYS A 106 -1.51 -3.16 -26.90
N ASP A 107 -1.11 -3.44 -25.66
CA ASP A 107 -1.76 -2.97 -24.45
C ASP A 107 -0.86 -1.94 -23.76
N PHE A 108 -1.45 -0.82 -23.37
CA PHE A 108 -0.79 0.22 -22.58
C PHE A 108 -1.03 -0.01 -21.09
N VAL A 109 -0.01 0.24 -20.30
CA VAL A 109 -0.04 0.26 -18.84
C VAL A 109 -0.16 1.70 -18.38
N LEU A 110 -0.63 1.92 -17.16
CA LEU A 110 -0.80 3.24 -16.56
C LEU A 110 0.44 4.14 -16.64
N THR A 111 1.64 3.55 -16.57
CA THR A 111 2.93 4.26 -16.72
C THR A 111 3.15 4.82 -18.12
N ASP A 112 2.54 4.21 -19.13
CA ASP A 112 2.66 4.66 -20.52
C ASP A 112 1.82 5.92 -20.78
N LEU A 113 0.88 6.26 -19.88
CA LEU A 113 0.06 7.47 -19.94
C LEU A 113 0.70 8.68 -19.24
N GLU A 114 1.90 8.50 -18.68
CA GLU A 114 2.62 9.60 -18.01
C GLU A 114 3.47 10.39 -19.02
N PRO A 115 3.28 11.72 -19.11
CA PRO A 115 4.08 12.55 -20.01
C PRO A 115 5.57 12.50 -19.65
N GLN A 116 6.42 12.31 -20.65
CA GLN A 116 7.88 12.37 -20.48
C GLN A 116 8.44 13.80 -20.36
N ILE A 117 7.54 14.79 -20.36
CA ILE A 117 7.88 16.20 -20.30
C ILE A 117 7.89 16.64 -18.83
N PRO A 118 9.00 17.21 -18.30
CA PRO A 118 9.11 17.57 -16.88
C PRO A 118 7.98 18.48 -16.37
N GLN A 119 7.48 19.40 -17.19
CA GLN A 119 6.41 20.34 -16.84
C GLN A 119 5.04 19.66 -16.66
N LEU A 120 4.87 18.48 -17.25
CA LEU A 120 3.66 17.65 -17.18
C LEU A 120 3.89 16.33 -16.42
N ALA A 121 5.08 16.16 -15.83
CA ALA A 121 5.38 15.00 -15.00
C ALA A 121 4.32 14.87 -13.90
N HIS A 122 3.89 13.64 -13.63
CA HIS A 122 2.83 13.31 -12.67
C HIS A 122 1.41 13.75 -13.04
N HIS A 123 1.21 14.46 -14.16
CA HIS A 123 -0.11 14.83 -14.68
C HIS A 123 -0.52 13.85 -15.77
N ARG A 124 -0.70 12.59 -15.39
CA ARG A 124 -1.17 11.54 -16.32
C ARG A 124 -2.64 11.73 -16.69
N VAL A 125 -3.05 11.06 -17.76
CA VAL A 125 -4.46 10.98 -18.14
C VAL A 125 -5.28 10.44 -16.97
N SER A 126 -6.41 11.08 -16.68
CA SER A 126 -7.29 10.70 -15.58
C SER A 126 -8.75 10.72 -16.00
N LEU A 127 -9.55 9.89 -15.32
CA LEU A 127 -10.99 9.79 -15.56
C LEU A 127 -11.73 10.63 -14.50
N GLY A 128 -12.32 11.73 -14.94
CA GLY A 128 -13.08 12.67 -14.12
C GLY A 128 -14.52 12.23 -13.87
N LYS A 129 -15.31 13.13 -13.24
CA LYS A 129 -16.73 12.90 -13.00
C LYS A 129 -17.49 12.80 -14.33
N GLY A 130 -18.38 11.81 -14.43
CA GLY A 130 -19.21 11.59 -15.62
C GLY A 130 -18.51 10.81 -16.72
N ASP A 131 -17.52 9.98 -16.37
CA ASP A 131 -16.75 9.17 -17.31
C ASP A 131 -16.00 10.00 -18.35
N ARG A 132 -15.49 11.17 -17.95
CA ARG A 132 -14.83 12.12 -18.87
C ARG A 132 -13.32 12.07 -18.74
N LEU A 133 -12.62 11.96 -19.85
CA LEU A 133 -11.16 11.96 -19.84
C LEU A 133 -10.59 13.38 -19.70
N THR A 134 -9.58 13.49 -18.85
CA THR A 134 -8.76 14.69 -18.68
C THR A 134 -7.34 14.37 -19.11
N TRP A 135 -6.84 15.14 -20.07
CA TRP A 135 -5.57 14.95 -20.74
C TRP A 135 -4.55 16.01 -20.33
N PRO A 136 -3.28 15.66 -20.13
CA PRO A 136 -2.19 16.61 -20.22
C PRO A 136 -1.96 16.98 -21.70
N VAL A 137 -1.88 18.27 -22.01
CA VAL A 137 -1.72 18.77 -23.39
C VAL A 137 -0.52 19.71 -23.46
N MET A 138 0.25 19.58 -24.53
CA MET A 138 1.29 20.53 -24.92
C MET A 138 0.85 21.24 -26.19
N ILE A 139 0.88 22.57 -26.18
CA ILE A 139 0.57 23.41 -27.33
C ILE A 139 1.89 24.00 -27.84
N LEU A 140 2.17 23.80 -29.13
CA LEU A 140 3.38 24.27 -29.79
C LEU A 140 3.02 25.43 -30.72
N TYR A 141 3.72 26.56 -30.59
CA TYR A 141 3.61 27.71 -31.49
C TYR A 141 4.89 27.81 -32.34
N PRO A 142 4.91 27.22 -33.54
CA PRO A 142 6.14 27.11 -34.34
C PRO A 142 6.67 28.46 -34.80
N GLU A 143 5.81 29.46 -35.01
CA GLU A 143 6.19 30.79 -35.47
C GLU A 143 7.02 31.56 -34.43
N THR A 144 6.70 31.37 -33.15
CA THR A 144 7.36 32.05 -32.02
C THR A 144 8.30 31.13 -31.25
N MET A 145 8.40 29.86 -31.65
CA MET A 145 9.11 28.80 -30.91
C MET A 145 8.69 28.71 -29.43
N GLN A 146 7.42 28.99 -29.14
CA GLN A 146 6.86 28.93 -27.79
C GLN A 146 6.17 27.58 -27.54
N MET A 147 6.15 27.15 -26.28
CA MET A 147 5.43 25.98 -25.82
C MET A 147 4.63 26.31 -24.57
N ASP A 148 3.35 25.92 -24.56
CA ASP A 148 2.50 26.01 -23.38
C ASP A 148 2.07 24.60 -22.93
N PHE A 149 1.86 24.43 -21.63
CA PHE A 149 1.49 23.16 -21.02
C PHE A 149 0.19 23.31 -20.24
N ILE A 150 -0.78 22.44 -20.53
CA ILE A 150 -2.04 22.35 -19.79
C ILE A 150 -2.06 20.99 -19.10
N GLN A 151 -2.08 21.01 -17.77
CA GLN A 151 -2.06 19.78 -16.96
C GLN A 151 -3.38 19.02 -17.01
N ASN A 152 -4.50 19.73 -17.05
CA ASN A 152 -5.84 19.16 -17.00
C ASN A 152 -6.70 19.74 -18.12
N PHE A 153 -6.73 19.06 -19.27
CA PHE A 153 -7.54 19.42 -20.43
C PHE A 153 -8.70 18.44 -20.59
N HIS A 154 -9.94 18.91 -20.46
CA HIS A 154 -11.11 18.04 -20.63
C HIS A 154 -11.32 17.69 -22.11
N GLU A 155 -11.68 16.43 -22.39
CA GLU A 155 -11.98 15.98 -23.76
C GLU A 155 -13.14 16.75 -24.43
N ASP A 156 -14.09 17.26 -23.63
CA ASP A 156 -15.26 18.02 -24.11
C ASP A 156 -14.97 19.53 -24.26
N THR A 157 -13.73 19.97 -24.10
CA THR A 157 -13.37 21.39 -24.29
C THR A 157 -13.54 21.72 -25.78
N PRO A 158 -14.44 22.64 -26.14
CA PRO A 158 -14.75 22.97 -27.54
C PRO A 158 -13.63 23.73 -28.24
#